data_AF-A0A161YSJ9-F1
#
_entry.id   AF-A0A161YSJ9-F1
#
_cell.length_a   1.000
_cell.length_b   1.000
_cell.length_c   1.000
_cell.angle_alpha   90.00
_cell.angle_beta   90.00
_cell.angle_gamma   90.00
#
_symmetry.space_group_name_H-M   'P 1'
#
loop_
_entity.id
_entity.type
_entity.pdbx_description
1 polymer ?
#
loop_
_entity_poly.entity_id
_entity_poly.type
_entity_poly.pdbx_seq_one_letter_code
_entity_poly.pdbx_strand_id
1 'polypeptide(L)'
;MKINKVTLLLSALFSSALSANVVVEATSDEATPIVEVTGGNVSFDRAIKNTGNEVLNLRYYDTLVFPNGELYNRSNAANLTLTAGQVFAQAQPRISVLPEFPAGEYKYILSVYNKVTGEITSANFTFNKKYSEHESRSCAEILANGLSTGSGVYSIKPDNVQSPYKVYCDMETHGGGWTLVGIKSKTQPNVQVDELLSLDQKANVITDQKWAGFKYTAQEMLVTADNDTAAILDMVTLNSANCTPLANSLTDDVLAHAESAGCTGAGQDYSFLNSAKFKTSVYDYSNTKFIIERFGNGWGVGGNGPYHYNAQNMWLYVR
;
A
#
# COMPACT_ATOMS: atom_id res chain seq x y z
N MET A 1 5.46 -8.96 -52.78
CA MET A 1 6.01 -9.87 -51.75
C MET A 1 4.85 -10.34 -50.88
N LYS A 2 4.28 -11.51 -51.16
CA LYS A 2 3.14 -12.10 -50.43
C LYS A 2 3.71 -13.00 -49.34
N ILE A 3 3.42 -12.69 -48.07
CA ILE A 3 3.75 -13.58 -46.95
C ILE A 3 2.57 -14.55 -46.80
N ASN A 4 2.83 -15.82 -47.15
CA ASN A 4 1.87 -16.90 -47.00
C ASN A 4 1.67 -17.20 -45.50
N LYS A 5 0.42 -17.12 -45.04
CA LYS A 5 0.01 -17.68 -43.75
C LYS A 5 0.11 -19.21 -43.83
N VAL A 6 1.03 -19.79 -43.06
CA VAL A 6 1.07 -21.23 -42.81
C VAL A 6 0.07 -21.52 -41.71
N THR A 7 -1.09 -22.07 -42.09
CA THR A 7 -2.07 -22.63 -41.16
C THR A 7 -1.52 -23.95 -40.65
N LEU A 8 -1.02 -23.97 -39.41
CA LEU A 8 -0.63 -25.21 -38.74
C LEU A 8 -1.93 -25.94 -38.34
N LEU A 9 -2.38 -26.87 -39.18
CA LEU A 9 -3.37 -27.87 -38.81
C LEU A 9 -2.71 -28.81 -37.80
N LEU A 10 -2.85 -28.50 -36.51
CA LEU A 10 -2.50 -29.43 -35.45
C LEU A 10 -3.60 -30.50 -35.43
N SER A 11 -3.36 -31.60 -36.13
CA SER A 11 -4.16 -32.80 -36.02
C SER A 11 -4.16 -33.24 -34.56
N ALA A 12 -5.32 -33.12 -33.93
CA ALA A 12 -5.60 -33.73 -32.64
C ALA A 12 -5.58 -35.26 -32.83
N LEU A 13 -4.39 -35.84 -32.71
CA LEU A 13 -4.25 -37.24 -32.35
C LEU A 13 -4.74 -37.36 -30.90
N PHE A 14 -6.02 -37.69 -30.75
CA PHE A 14 -6.53 -38.31 -29.54
C PHE A 14 -5.79 -39.64 -29.37
N SER A 15 -4.64 -39.58 -28.69
CA SER A 15 -4.03 -40.76 -28.09
C SER A 15 -5.00 -41.26 -27.03
N SER A 16 -5.60 -42.41 -27.28
CA SER A 16 -6.36 -43.16 -26.29
C SER A 16 -5.58 -43.24 -24.98
N ALA A 17 -6.30 -42.97 -23.89
CA ALA A 17 -5.76 -42.93 -22.54
C ALA A 17 -4.98 -44.21 -22.21
N LEU A 18 -3.68 -44.07 -21.98
CA LEU A 18 -2.98 -44.98 -21.08
C LEU A 18 -3.50 -44.60 -19.68
N SER A 19 -4.42 -45.40 -19.15
CA SER A 19 -4.97 -45.22 -17.81
C SER A 19 -3.83 -45.32 -16.80
N ALA A 20 -3.24 -44.19 -16.41
CA ALA A 20 -2.49 -44.13 -15.17
C ALA A 20 -3.49 -44.48 -14.06
N ASN A 21 -3.36 -45.67 -13.47
CA ASN A 21 -4.21 -46.18 -12.39
C ASN A 21 -4.07 -45.37 -11.07
N VAL A 22 -3.36 -44.26 -11.12
CA VAL A 22 -3.14 -43.30 -10.05
C VAL A 22 -3.91 -42.03 -10.40
N VAL A 23 -4.89 -41.66 -9.58
CA VAL A 23 -5.52 -40.34 -9.65
C VAL A 23 -4.98 -39.50 -8.51
N VAL A 24 -4.55 -38.28 -8.83
CA VAL A 24 -4.04 -37.30 -7.85
C VAL A 24 -4.97 -36.10 -7.86
N GLU A 25 -5.38 -35.67 -6.67
CA GLU A 25 -6.26 -34.51 -6.46
C GLU A 25 -5.59 -33.55 -5.48
N ALA A 26 -5.67 -32.25 -5.80
CA ALA A 26 -5.26 -31.15 -4.94
C ALA A 26 -6.16 -29.96 -5.26
N THR A 27 -6.93 -29.51 -4.29
CA THR A 27 -7.93 -28.45 -4.48
C THR A 27 -7.92 -27.55 -3.26
N SER A 28 -7.77 -26.26 -3.48
CA SER A 28 -7.91 -25.27 -2.41
C SER A 28 -9.36 -25.21 -1.92
N ASP A 29 -9.55 -24.94 -0.64
CA ASP A 29 -10.88 -24.84 -0.03
C ASP A 29 -11.65 -23.62 -0.61
N GLU A 30 -10.91 -22.56 -0.94
CA GLU A 30 -11.42 -21.39 -1.64
C GLU A 30 -11.15 -21.47 -3.15
N ALA A 31 -12.06 -20.94 -3.97
CA ALA A 31 -11.92 -20.94 -5.43
C ALA A 31 -10.77 -20.05 -5.93
N THR A 32 -10.49 -18.96 -5.21
CA THR A 32 -9.39 -18.02 -5.51
C THR A 32 -8.72 -17.60 -4.21
N PRO A 33 -7.85 -18.46 -3.63
CA PRO A 33 -7.27 -18.16 -2.32
C PRO A 33 -6.32 -16.96 -2.42
N ILE A 34 -6.48 -16.02 -1.48
CA ILE A 34 -5.63 -14.85 -1.35
C ILE A 34 -5.00 -14.86 0.05
N VAL A 35 -3.69 -14.71 0.10
CA VAL A 35 -2.95 -14.49 1.34
C VAL A 35 -2.47 -13.05 1.39
N GLU A 36 -2.68 -12.39 2.52
CA GLU A 36 -2.18 -11.03 2.73
C GLU A 36 -0.65 -11.00 2.87
N VAL A 37 -0.07 -9.81 2.69
CA VAL A 37 1.39 -9.66 2.80
C VAL A 37 1.96 -9.86 4.20
N THR A 38 1.11 -9.70 5.21
CA THR A 38 1.40 -10.03 6.61
C THR A 38 1.53 -11.54 6.86
N GLY A 39 1.28 -12.36 5.84
CA GLY A 39 1.36 -13.82 5.91
C GLY A 39 0.01 -14.46 6.25
N GLY A 40 -0.04 -15.79 6.17
CA GLY A 40 -1.28 -16.51 6.42
C GLY A 40 -1.21 -17.97 6.02
N ASN A 41 -2.36 -18.64 6.03
CA ASN A 41 -2.48 -20.04 5.65
C ASN A 41 -3.44 -20.21 4.48
N VAL A 42 -3.06 -21.06 3.52
CA VAL A 42 -3.99 -21.56 2.50
C VAL A 42 -4.41 -22.97 2.90
N SER A 43 -5.69 -23.16 3.20
CA SER A 43 -6.27 -24.48 3.43
C SER A 43 -6.62 -25.13 2.09
N PHE A 44 -6.40 -26.43 2.00
CA PHE A 44 -6.67 -27.22 0.81
C PHE A 44 -6.91 -28.67 1.17
N ASP A 45 -7.55 -29.42 0.27
CA ASP A 45 -7.68 -30.86 0.34
C ASP A 45 -6.77 -31.54 -0.70
N ARG A 46 -6.32 -32.76 -0.37
CA ARG A 46 -5.53 -33.59 -1.28
C ARG A 46 -5.82 -35.07 -1.14
N ALA A 47 -5.77 -35.77 -2.26
CA ALA A 47 -5.94 -37.23 -2.29
C ALA A 47 -5.09 -37.90 -3.37
N ILE A 48 -4.69 -39.15 -3.09
CA ILE A 48 -4.05 -40.06 -4.04
C ILE A 48 -4.90 -41.34 -4.05
N LYS A 49 -5.41 -41.72 -5.21
CA LYS A 49 -6.35 -42.83 -5.38
C LYS A 49 -5.75 -43.89 -6.29
N ASN A 50 -5.85 -45.15 -5.89
CA ASN A 50 -5.62 -46.29 -6.76
C ASN A 50 -6.93 -46.70 -7.43
N THR A 51 -7.09 -46.38 -8.71
CA THR A 51 -8.28 -46.75 -9.51
C THR A 51 -8.11 -48.06 -10.27
N GLY A 52 -6.92 -48.67 -10.19
CA GLY A 52 -6.61 -49.94 -10.80
C GLY A 52 -6.87 -51.14 -9.88
N ASN A 53 -6.52 -52.30 -10.40
CA ASN A 53 -6.70 -53.60 -9.72
C ASN A 53 -5.43 -54.14 -9.07
N GLU A 54 -4.28 -53.46 -9.26
CA GLU A 54 -2.99 -53.89 -8.72
C GLU A 54 -2.57 -53.06 -7.52
N VAL A 55 -1.66 -53.59 -6.70
CA VAL A 55 -1.05 -52.83 -5.60
C VAL A 55 -0.02 -51.86 -6.18
N LEU A 56 -0.15 -50.58 -5.82
CA LEU A 56 0.73 -49.51 -6.27
C LEU A 56 1.81 -49.22 -5.24
N ASN A 57 3.06 -49.11 -5.69
CA ASN A 57 4.20 -48.68 -4.89
C ASN A 57 4.65 -47.29 -5.34
N LEU A 58 4.32 -46.29 -4.52
CA LEU A 58 4.40 -44.88 -4.86
C LEU A 58 5.42 -44.16 -3.98
N ARG A 59 5.88 -43.02 -4.48
CA ARG A 59 6.57 -41.99 -3.72
C ARG A 59 5.91 -40.66 -4.02
N TYR A 60 5.56 -39.89 -2.99
CA TYR A 60 4.91 -38.59 -3.18
C TYR A 60 5.64 -37.49 -2.42
N TYR A 61 5.54 -36.27 -2.93
CA TYR A 61 6.09 -35.06 -2.33
C TYR A 61 5.31 -33.85 -2.82
N ASP A 62 5.37 -32.76 -2.06
CA ASP A 62 4.80 -31.50 -2.48
C ASP A 62 5.82 -30.38 -2.57
N THR A 63 5.57 -29.52 -3.56
CA THR A 63 6.37 -28.35 -3.85
C THR A 63 5.49 -27.12 -3.95
N LEU A 64 6.10 -25.99 -3.63
CA LEU A 64 5.55 -24.67 -3.86
C LEU A 64 6.43 -23.97 -4.88
N VAL A 65 5.83 -23.52 -5.98
CA VAL A 65 6.51 -22.66 -6.95
C VAL A 65 6.26 -21.22 -6.53
N PHE A 66 7.34 -20.48 -6.32
CA PHE A 66 7.30 -19.07 -5.96
C PHE A 66 7.01 -18.20 -7.20
N PRO A 67 6.58 -16.94 -7.03
CA PRO A 67 6.32 -16.01 -8.14
C PRO A 67 7.48 -15.80 -9.11
N ASN A 68 8.72 -15.94 -8.62
CA ASN A 68 9.94 -15.86 -9.43
C ASN A 68 10.27 -17.17 -10.19
N GLY A 69 9.45 -18.20 -10.03
CA GLY A 69 9.65 -19.53 -10.61
C GLY A 69 10.52 -20.48 -9.77
N GLU A 70 11.05 -20.05 -8.62
CA GLU A 70 11.85 -20.91 -7.75
C GLU A 70 10.99 -22.01 -7.11
N LEU A 71 11.58 -23.19 -6.97
CA LEU A 71 10.94 -24.35 -6.36
C LEU A 71 11.31 -24.44 -4.88
N TYR A 72 10.29 -24.52 -4.02
CA TYR A 72 10.43 -24.74 -2.60
C TYR A 72 9.81 -26.09 -2.22
N ASN A 73 10.64 -27.04 -1.78
CA ASN A 73 10.17 -28.33 -1.30
C ASN A 73 9.52 -28.16 0.07
N ARG A 74 8.22 -28.44 0.14
CA ARG A 74 7.45 -28.28 1.38
C ARG A 74 7.51 -29.53 2.24
N SER A 75 7.66 -30.71 1.62
CA SER A 75 7.83 -31.97 2.33
C SER A 75 9.03 -32.75 1.80
N ASN A 76 9.62 -33.57 2.69
CA ASN A 76 10.44 -34.67 2.23
C ASN A 76 9.57 -35.68 1.48
N ALA A 77 10.15 -36.32 0.47
CA ALA A 77 9.43 -37.31 -0.31
C ALA A 77 9.16 -38.59 0.51
N ALA A 78 7.89 -38.96 0.63
CA ALA A 78 7.41 -40.08 1.43
C ALA A 78 7.00 -41.27 0.55
N ASN A 79 7.14 -42.48 1.10
CA ASN A 79 6.70 -43.71 0.44
C ASN A 79 5.23 -43.99 0.77
N LEU A 80 4.49 -44.49 -0.21
CA LEU A 80 3.09 -44.85 -0.05
C LEU A 80 2.81 -46.15 -0.83
N THR A 81 2.09 -47.08 -0.21
CA THR A 81 1.60 -48.29 -0.86
C THR A 81 0.09 -48.29 -0.80
N LEU A 82 -0.59 -48.44 -1.94
CA LEU A 82 -2.05 -48.47 -2.04
C LEU A 82 -2.51 -49.77 -2.68
N THR A 83 -3.40 -50.50 -2.03
CA THR A 83 -4.10 -51.63 -2.66
C THR A 83 -5.17 -51.13 -3.62
N ALA A 84 -5.69 -52.03 -4.46
CA ALA A 84 -6.76 -51.72 -5.41
C ALA A 84 -7.93 -50.99 -4.71
N GLY A 85 -8.38 -49.88 -5.30
CA GLY A 85 -9.49 -49.07 -4.80
C GLY A 85 -9.18 -48.18 -3.58
N GLN A 86 -7.97 -48.24 -3.00
CA GLN A 86 -7.66 -47.43 -1.82
C GLN A 86 -7.44 -45.95 -2.15
N VAL A 87 -7.83 -45.10 -1.20
CA VAL A 87 -7.63 -43.66 -1.23
C VAL A 87 -6.80 -43.25 -0.02
N PHE A 88 -5.71 -42.55 -0.28
CA PHE A 88 -4.97 -41.80 0.73
C PHE A 88 -5.40 -40.35 0.65
N ALA A 89 -6.14 -39.89 1.65
CA ALA A 89 -6.53 -38.50 1.80
C ALA A 89 -5.93 -37.93 3.09
N GLN A 90 -5.57 -36.65 3.07
CA GLN A 90 -5.24 -35.91 4.29
C GLN A 90 -6.24 -34.79 4.46
N ALA A 91 -6.93 -34.80 5.61
CA ALA A 91 -7.88 -33.75 5.94
C ALA A 91 -7.13 -32.52 6.47
N GLN A 92 -7.45 -31.34 5.92
CA GLN A 92 -7.01 -30.03 6.40
C GLN A 92 -5.48 -29.76 6.40
N PRO A 93 -4.70 -30.15 5.38
CA PRO A 93 -3.36 -29.61 5.22
C PRO A 93 -3.41 -28.09 4.96
N ARG A 94 -2.41 -27.38 5.47
CA ARG A 94 -2.25 -25.93 5.29
C ARG A 94 -0.94 -25.57 4.63
N ILE A 95 -0.96 -24.57 3.76
CA ILE A 95 0.24 -23.90 3.24
C ILE A 95 0.50 -22.67 4.10
N SER A 96 1.54 -22.67 4.93
CA SER A 96 1.95 -21.47 5.66
C SER A 96 2.81 -20.58 4.76
N VAL A 97 2.29 -19.41 4.44
CA VAL A 97 2.93 -18.39 3.62
C VAL A 97 3.44 -17.31 4.55
N LEU A 98 4.76 -17.18 4.67
CA LEU A 98 5.38 -16.30 5.65
C LEU A 98 5.40 -14.83 5.17
N PRO A 99 5.46 -13.84 6.09
CA PRO A 99 5.54 -12.43 5.74
C PRO A 99 6.69 -12.11 4.76
N GLU A 100 7.84 -12.77 4.92
CA GLU A 100 9.05 -12.59 4.11
C GLU A 100 8.97 -13.16 2.69
N PHE A 101 7.97 -14.01 2.39
CA PHE A 101 7.80 -14.57 1.04
C PHE A 101 7.37 -13.47 0.05
N PRO A 102 7.83 -13.48 -1.21
CA PRO A 102 7.51 -12.43 -2.17
C PRO A 102 5.99 -12.37 -2.49
N ALA A 103 5.47 -11.20 -2.81
CA ALA A 103 4.11 -11.09 -3.35
C ALA A 103 4.04 -11.66 -4.78
N GLY A 104 2.87 -12.14 -5.19
CA GLY A 104 2.62 -12.66 -6.53
C GLY A 104 1.82 -13.96 -6.54
N GLU A 105 1.76 -14.60 -7.71
CA GLU A 105 1.10 -15.88 -7.89
C GLU A 105 2.01 -17.03 -7.45
N TYR A 106 1.45 -17.93 -6.63
CA TYR A 106 2.08 -19.16 -6.19
C TYR A 106 1.37 -20.36 -6.81
N LYS A 107 2.11 -21.44 -7.02
CA LYS A 107 1.56 -22.71 -7.49
C LYS A 107 1.92 -23.84 -6.54
N TYR A 108 0.91 -24.49 -5.97
CA TYR A 108 1.09 -25.74 -5.22
C TYR A 108 1.09 -26.92 -6.18
N ILE A 109 2.00 -27.87 -6.01
CA ILE A 109 2.06 -29.10 -6.81
C ILE A 109 2.23 -30.30 -5.89
N LEU A 110 1.31 -31.26 -5.98
CA LEU A 110 1.46 -32.59 -5.42
C LEU A 110 1.95 -33.53 -6.53
N SER A 111 3.13 -34.10 -6.37
CA SER A 111 3.73 -35.03 -7.34
C SER A 111 3.76 -36.44 -6.78
N VAL A 112 3.34 -37.41 -7.59
CA VAL A 112 3.31 -38.84 -7.25
C VAL A 112 4.07 -39.63 -8.31
N TYR A 113 5.17 -40.24 -7.88
CA TYR A 113 6.01 -41.10 -8.70
C TYR A 113 5.66 -42.56 -8.46
N ASN A 114 5.32 -43.28 -9.54
CA ASN A 114 5.15 -44.72 -9.50
C ASN A 114 6.50 -45.41 -9.66
N LYS A 115 6.91 -46.17 -8.64
CA LYS A 115 8.23 -46.82 -8.61
C LYS A 115 8.37 -47.99 -9.56
N VAL A 116 7.26 -48.53 -10.07
CA VAL A 116 7.25 -49.66 -10.99
C VAL A 116 7.30 -49.16 -12.43
N THR A 117 6.40 -48.23 -12.79
CA THR A 117 6.30 -47.73 -14.17
C THR A 117 7.27 -46.59 -14.47
N GLY A 118 7.75 -45.89 -13.43
CA GLY A 118 8.56 -44.68 -13.58
C GLY A 118 7.76 -43.43 -13.93
N GLU A 119 6.43 -43.52 -14.02
CA GLU A 119 5.56 -42.41 -14.37
C GLU A 119 5.34 -41.45 -13.20
N ILE A 120 5.13 -40.16 -13.53
CA ILE A 120 4.76 -39.13 -12.57
C ILE A 120 3.36 -38.62 -12.90
N THR A 121 2.48 -38.68 -11.92
CA THR A 121 1.15 -38.05 -11.95
C THR A 121 1.14 -36.89 -10.97
N SER A 122 0.55 -35.76 -11.33
CA SER A 122 0.50 -34.58 -10.46
C SER A 122 -0.84 -33.87 -10.49
N ALA A 123 -1.14 -33.18 -9.40
CA ALA A 123 -2.24 -32.23 -9.29
C ALA A 123 -1.71 -30.90 -8.75
N ASN A 124 -2.39 -29.81 -9.10
CA ASN A 124 -1.95 -28.47 -8.73
C ASN A 124 -3.13 -27.51 -8.61
N PHE A 125 -2.93 -26.45 -7.83
CA PHE A 125 -3.77 -25.26 -7.82
C PHE A 125 -2.87 -24.03 -7.62
N THR A 126 -3.40 -22.85 -7.93
CA THR A 126 -2.73 -21.58 -7.71
C THR A 126 -3.42 -20.76 -6.62
N PHE A 127 -2.65 -19.91 -5.97
CA PHE A 127 -3.16 -18.90 -5.05
C PHE A 127 -2.30 -17.65 -5.17
N ASN A 128 -2.77 -16.51 -4.66
CA ASN A 128 -2.03 -15.27 -4.74
C ASN A 128 -1.65 -14.77 -3.36
N LYS A 129 -0.39 -14.35 -3.18
CA LYS A 129 -0.02 -13.47 -2.09
C LYS A 129 -0.14 -12.04 -2.60
N LYS A 130 -1.12 -11.29 -2.11
CA LYS A 130 -1.34 -9.90 -2.52
C LYS A 130 -1.25 -9.00 -1.30
N TYR A 131 -0.80 -7.77 -1.54
CA TYR A 131 -1.18 -6.68 -0.67
C TYR A 131 -2.71 -6.59 -0.73
N SER A 132 -3.40 -6.39 0.39
CA SER A 132 -4.88 -6.36 0.39
C SER A 132 -5.37 -5.44 -0.72
N GLU A 133 -6.51 -5.75 -1.36
CA GLU A 133 -7.14 -4.86 -2.35
C GLU A 133 -7.47 -3.45 -1.79
N HIS A 134 -7.31 -3.26 -0.48
CA HIS A 134 -7.37 -1.99 0.24
C HIS A 134 -5.98 -1.40 0.56
N GLU A 135 -5.08 -1.31 -0.41
CA GLU A 135 -3.93 -0.41 -0.28
C GLU A 135 -4.46 1.03 -0.28
N SER A 136 -4.83 1.51 0.91
CA SER A 136 -5.32 2.87 1.07
C SER A 136 -4.22 3.85 0.66
N ARG A 137 -4.55 4.76 -0.26
CA ARG A 137 -3.59 5.72 -0.84
C ARG A 137 -3.24 6.82 0.13
N SER A 138 -4.09 7.05 1.13
CA SER A 138 -3.92 8.06 2.16
C SER A 138 -4.57 7.64 3.47
N CYS A 139 -4.25 8.37 4.56
CA CYS A 139 -4.94 8.24 5.83
C CYS A 139 -6.46 8.49 5.70
N ALA A 140 -6.88 9.33 4.75
CA ALA A 140 -8.28 9.63 4.49
C ALA A 140 -9.03 8.38 3.98
N GLU A 141 -8.41 7.63 3.08
CA GLU A 141 -9.00 6.39 2.54
C GLU A 141 -9.05 5.29 3.60
N ILE A 142 -8.04 5.20 4.48
CA ILE A 142 -8.07 4.30 5.65
C ILE A 142 -9.28 4.61 6.52
N LEU A 143 -9.48 5.89 6.86
CA LEU A 143 -10.58 6.31 7.72
C LEU A 143 -11.95 6.08 7.07
N ALA A 144 -12.10 6.46 5.80
CA ALA A 144 -13.35 6.30 5.05
C ALA A 144 -13.75 4.82 4.90
N ASN A 145 -12.78 3.92 4.79
CA ASN A 145 -13.00 2.48 4.71
C ASN A 145 -13.26 1.82 6.09
N GLY A 146 -13.28 2.58 7.18
CA GLY A 146 -13.49 2.05 8.53
C GLY A 146 -12.31 1.22 9.06
N LEU A 147 -11.12 1.41 8.49
CA LEU A 147 -9.89 0.68 8.84
C LEU A 147 -9.06 1.41 9.92
N SER A 148 -9.55 2.55 10.41
CA SER A 148 -8.89 3.30 11.48
C SER A 148 -8.95 2.55 12.81
N THR A 149 -7.82 2.52 13.50
CA THR A 149 -7.65 2.04 14.89
C THR A 149 -7.27 3.17 15.85
N GLY A 150 -7.49 4.43 15.44
CA GLY A 150 -7.05 5.65 16.14
C GLY A 150 -5.82 6.29 15.48
N SER A 151 -5.40 7.46 15.98
CA SER A 151 -4.22 8.16 15.46
C SER A 151 -2.93 7.35 15.70
N GLY A 152 -2.05 7.28 14.70
CA GLY A 152 -0.86 6.43 14.77
C GLY A 152 -0.19 6.17 13.43
N VAL A 153 0.69 5.19 13.39
CA VAL A 153 1.45 4.83 12.18
C VAL A 153 0.67 3.82 11.34
N TYR A 154 0.45 4.17 10.07
CA TYR A 154 -0.20 3.30 9.09
C TYR A 154 0.70 3.09 7.87
N SER A 155 0.41 2.02 7.13
CA SER A 155 1.00 1.80 5.80
C SER A 155 0.04 2.32 4.74
N ILE A 156 0.52 3.16 3.83
CA ILE A 156 -0.23 3.65 2.68
C ILE A 156 0.52 3.31 1.39
N LYS A 157 -0.20 3.31 0.27
CA LYS A 157 0.42 3.24 -1.06
C LYS A 157 -0.30 4.15 -2.04
N PRO A 158 0.12 5.41 -2.13
CA PRO A 158 -0.28 6.29 -3.22
C PRO A 158 0.03 5.71 -4.60
N ASP A 159 -0.76 6.09 -5.62
CA ASP A 159 -0.63 5.58 -6.99
C ASP A 159 0.74 5.89 -7.63
N ASN A 160 1.41 6.95 -7.17
CA ASN A 160 2.70 7.40 -7.70
C ASN A 160 3.92 6.74 -7.06
N VAL A 161 3.75 5.75 -6.17
CA VAL A 161 4.85 5.00 -5.56
C VAL A 161 4.77 3.51 -5.90
N GLN A 162 5.94 2.88 -6.09
CA GLN A 162 5.99 1.45 -6.43
C GLN A 162 5.71 0.54 -5.23
N SER A 163 6.13 0.96 -4.04
CA SER A 163 6.01 0.18 -2.81
C SER A 163 5.26 0.98 -1.74
N PRO A 164 4.43 0.31 -0.92
CA PRO A 164 3.84 0.93 0.27
C PRO A 164 4.92 1.51 1.18
N TYR A 165 4.57 2.57 1.90
CA TYR A 165 5.43 3.15 2.92
C TYR A 165 4.61 3.60 4.13
N LYS A 166 5.29 3.78 5.26
CA LYS A 166 4.65 4.19 6.51
C LYS A 166 4.49 5.69 6.59
N VAL A 167 3.39 6.11 7.21
CA VAL A 167 3.09 7.51 7.54
C VAL A 167 2.46 7.59 8.93
N TYR A 168 2.58 8.75 9.57
CA TYR A 168 1.73 9.07 10.71
C TYR A 168 0.37 9.60 10.20
N CYS A 169 -0.72 9.01 10.69
CA CYS A 169 -2.08 9.44 10.46
C CYS A 169 -2.68 10.02 11.73
N ASP A 170 -3.25 11.22 11.63
CA ASP A 170 -4.19 11.73 12.62
C ASP A 170 -5.62 11.38 12.18
N MET A 171 -6.27 10.50 12.95
CA MET A 171 -7.57 9.92 12.65
C MET A 171 -8.71 10.56 13.46
N GLU A 172 -8.43 11.60 14.24
CA GLU A 172 -9.35 12.15 15.23
C GLU A 172 -9.60 13.65 15.03
N THR A 173 -8.53 14.42 14.80
CA THR A 173 -8.60 15.88 14.72
C THR A 173 -9.46 16.31 13.53
N HIS A 174 -10.50 17.13 13.78
CA HIS A 174 -11.36 17.70 12.73
C HIS A 174 -11.87 16.69 11.69
N GLY A 175 -12.35 15.54 12.18
CA GLY A 175 -12.89 14.46 11.35
C GLY A 175 -11.84 13.47 10.82
N GLY A 176 -10.56 13.65 11.19
CA GLY A 176 -9.50 12.69 10.93
C GLY A 176 -9.11 12.50 9.47
N GLY A 177 -8.32 11.45 9.22
CA GLY A 177 -7.86 11.08 7.88
C GLY A 177 -6.64 11.89 7.42
N TRP A 178 -5.98 12.58 8.33
CA TRP A 178 -4.89 13.50 8.04
C TRP A 178 -3.55 12.78 7.96
N THR A 179 -2.85 12.92 6.84
CA THR A 179 -1.50 12.37 6.64
C THR A 179 -0.46 13.42 7.00
N LEU A 180 0.42 13.13 7.95
CA LEU A 180 1.50 14.06 8.32
C LEU A 180 2.54 14.16 7.19
N VAL A 181 2.77 15.36 6.67
CA VAL A 181 3.73 15.63 5.59
C VAL A 181 4.91 16.50 6.01
N GLY A 182 4.78 17.24 7.11
CA GLY A 182 5.91 18.01 7.59
C GLY A 182 5.73 18.55 9.00
N ILE A 183 6.85 18.70 9.69
CA ILE A 183 6.98 19.41 10.95
C ILE A 183 7.98 20.52 10.72
N LYS A 184 7.51 21.75 10.75
CA LYS A 184 8.31 22.97 10.63
C LYS A 184 8.74 23.43 12.02
N SER A 185 9.95 23.96 12.13
CA SER A 185 10.46 24.54 13.37
C SER A 185 10.94 25.97 13.17
N LYS A 186 10.62 26.84 14.13
CA LYS A 186 11.08 28.22 14.16
C LYS A 186 12.62 28.33 14.31
N THR A 187 13.24 27.31 14.89
CA THR A 187 14.64 27.33 15.34
C THR A 187 15.58 26.46 14.51
N GLN A 188 15.04 25.58 13.66
CA GLN A 188 15.82 24.59 12.91
C GLN A 188 15.46 24.62 11.43
N PRO A 189 16.44 24.40 10.53
CA PRO A 189 16.18 24.32 9.09
C PRO A 189 15.39 23.05 8.76
N ASN A 190 14.53 23.14 7.74
CA ASN A 190 13.75 22.01 7.25
C ASN A 190 14.67 20.97 6.58
N VAL A 191 14.55 19.70 6.99
CA VAL A 191 15.33 18.58 6.46
C VAL A 191 14.37 17.52 5.94
N GLN A 192 14.61 17.06 4.70
CA GLN A 192 13.84 15.95 4.13
C GLN A 192 14.20 14.63 4.83
N VAL A 193 13.18 13.83 5.10
CA VAL A 193 13.32 12.47 5.62
C VAL A 193 12.48 11.50 4.81
N ASP A 194 12.97 10.27 4.70
CA ASP A 194 12.21 9.19 4.06
C ASP A 194 10.99 8.81 4.90
N GLU A 195 11.08 8.87 6.22
CA GLU A 195 9.99 8.49 7.13
C GLU A 195 9.74 9.57 8.19
N LEU A 196 8.48 10.01 8.27
CA LEU A 196 7.98 10.97 9.25
C LEU A 196 6.83 10.30 10.00
N LEU A 197 7.16 9.62 11.10
CA LEU A 197 6.27 8.68 11.79
C LEU A 197 5.93 9.08 13.22
N SER A 198 6.57 10.13 13.75
CA SER A 198 6.33 10.62 15.10
C SER A 198 6.19 12.14 15.12
N LEU A 199 5.30 12.61 15.99
CA LEU A 199 5.08 14.03 16.26
C LEU A 199 6.24 14.66 17.05
N ASP A 200 7.11 13.85 17.66
CA ASP A 200 8.28 14.32 18.43
C ASP A 200 9.45 14.77 17.53
N GLN A 201 9.42 14.39 16.25
CA GLN A 201 10.40 14.83 15.26
C GLN A 201 10.30 16.36 15.07
N LYS A 202 11.39 17.02 14.66
CA LYS A 202 11.44 18.48 14.54
C LYS A 202 12.13 18.89 13.25
N ALA A 203 11.54 19.88 12.56
CA ALA A 203 12.05 20.38 11.30
C ALA A 203 12.23 19.29 10.22
N ASN A 204 11.46 18.21 10.31
CA ASN A 204 11.47 17.11 9.35
C ASN A 204 10.28 17.22 8.42
N VAL A 205 10.53 17.13 7.13
CA VAL A 205 9.50 17.11 6.09
C VAL A 205 9.69 15.89 5.21
N ILE A 206 8.63 15.39 4.60
CA ILE A 206 8.76 14.27 3.66
C ILE A 206 9.59 14.68 2.43
N THR A 207 10.14 13.69 1.72
CA THR A 207 10.88 13.92 0.47
C THR A 207 10.00 14.54 -0.62
N ASP A 208 10.62 15.28 -1.55
CA ASP A 208 9.91 15.92 -2.66
C ASP A 208 9.12 14.92 -3.52
N GLN A 209 9.66 13.71 -3.69
CA GLN A 209 8.98 12.65 -4.41
C GLN A 209 7.64 12.27 -3.74
N LYS A 210 7.63 12.15 -2.40
CA LYS A 210 6.39 11.85 -1.66
C LYS A 210 5.46 13.06 -1.65
N TRP A 211 6.00 14.25 -1.45
CA TRP A 211 5.22 15.49 -1.45
C TRP A 211 4.51 15.73 -2.78
N ALA A 212 5.17 15.48 -3.92
CA ALA A 212 4.57 15.60 -5.24
C ALA A 212 3.31 14.73 -5.40
N GLY A 213 3.23 13.59 -4.71
CA GLY A 213 2.05 12.73 -4.69
C GLY A 213 0.87 13.39 -3.99
N PHE A 214 1.10 13.97 -2.81
CA PHE A 214 0.04 14.60 -2.01
C PHE A 214 -0.40 15.97 -2.54
N LYS A 215 0.55 16.76 -3.05
CA LYS A 215 0.31 18.15 -3.47
C LYS A 215 -0.88 18.33 -4.42
N TYR A 216 -1.12 17.35 -5.30
CA TYR A 216 -2.16 17.41 -6.33
C TYR A 216 -3.33 16.45 -6.08
N THR A 217 -3.24 15.59 -5.06
CA THR A 217 -4.29 14.61 -4.74
C THR A 217 -5.07 14.96 -3.49
N ALA A 218 -4.45 15.69 -2.55
CA ALA A 218 -5.12 16.20 -1.37
C ALA A 218 -6.06 17.37 -1.69
N GLN A 219 -7.17 17.44 -0.95
CA GLN A 219 -8.17 18.49 -1.09
C GLN A 219 -7.92 19.62 -0.09
N GLU A 220 -7.41 19.26 1.10
CA GLU A 220 -7.26 20.18 2.21
C GLU A 220 -5.92 19.98 2.90
N MET A 221 -5.39 21.06 3.48
CA MET A 221 -4.23 21.02 4.36
C MET A 221 -4.66 21.43 5.77
N LEU A 222 -4.46 20.54 6.74
CA LEU A 222 -4.56 20.91 8.14
C LEU A 222 -3.18 21.41 8.60
N VAL A 223 -3.16 22.60 9.16
CA VAL A 223 -2.00 23.15 9.85
C VAL A 223 -2.34 23.20 11.32
N THR A 224 -1.52 22.60 12.17
CA THR A 224 -1.59 22.74 13.63
C THR A 224 -0.29 23.31 14.15
N ALA A 225 -0.31 23.89 15.35
CA ALA A 225 0.93 24.27 16.00
C ALA A 225 0.80 24.30 17.53
N ASP A 226 1.93 24.45 18.20
CA ASP A 226 2.13 24.07 19.62
C ASP A 226 1.43 24.96 20.67
N ASN A 227 0.64 25.93 20.23
CA ASN A 227 -0.22 26.74 21.09
C ASN A 227 -1.71 26.34 20.99
N ASP A 228 -1.98 25.13 20.51
CA ASP A 228 -3.31 24.54 20.34
C ASP A 228 -4.23 25.30 19.35
N THR A 229 -3.67 26.07 18.42
CA THR A 229 -4.44 26.61 17.29
C THR A 229 -4.23 25.78 16.03
N ALA A 230 -5.29 25.66 15.22
CA ALA A 230 -5.33 24.88 14.00
C ALA A 230 -6.08 25.62 12.89
N ALA A 231 -5.67 25.44 11.63
CA ALA A 231 -6.34 25.98 10.45
C ALA A 231 -6.49 24.90 9.39
N ILE A 232 -7.63 24.88 8.70
CA ILE A 232 -7.81 24.09 7.47
C ILE A 232 -7.70 25.03 6.28
N LEU A 233 -6.81 24.69 5.35
CA LEU A 233 -6.51 25.46 4.16
C LEU A 233 -6.97 24.71 2.90
N ASP A 234 -7.41 25.46 1.90
CA ASP A 234 -7.83 24.93 0.61
C ASP A 234 -6.63 24.61 -0.30
N MET A 235 -6.45 23.33 -0.69
CA MET A 235 -5.32 22.94 -1.53
C MET A 235 -5.42 23.51 -2.96
N VAL A 236 -6.63 23.73 -3.47
CA VAL A 236 -6.82 24.31 -4.83
C VAL A 236 -6.36 25.76 -4.85
N THR A 237 -6.72 26.54 -3.84
CA THR A 237 -6.35 27.95 -3.69
C THR A 237 -4.85 28.10 -3.42
N LEU A 238 -4.28 27.22 -2.59
CA LEU A 238 -2.82 27.17 -2.38
C LEU A 238 -2.07 26.87 -3.69
N ASN A 239 -2.51 25.86 -4.45
CA ASN A 239 -1.89 25.48 -5.72
C ASN A 239 -2.03 26.53 -6.83
N SER A 240 -3.04 27.40 -6.75
CA SER A 240 -3.32 28.45 -7.75
C SER A 240 -2.95 29.85 -7.29
N ALA A 241 -2.28 29.99 -6.14
CA ALA A 241 -1.86 31.27 -5.59
C ALA A 241 -1.01 32.07 -6.61
N ASN A 242 -1.38 33.34 -6.83
CA ASN A 242 -0.92 34.11 -7.98
C ASN A 242 0.53 34.63 -7.88
N CYS A 243 1.08 34.79 -6.67
CA CYS A 243 2.45 35.27 -6.46
C CYS A 243 3.44 34.12 -6.30
N THR A 244 3.08 33.13 -5.51
CA THR A 244 3.86 31.90 -5.33
C THR A 244 2.87 30.76 -5.14
N PRO A 245 2.64 29.93 -6.17
CA PRO A 245 1.89 28.69 -6.04
C PRO A 245 2.49 27.79 -4.96
N LEU A 246 1.69 26.85 -4.45
CA LEU A 246 2.15 25.89 -3.45
C LEU A 246 3.51 25.27 -3.83
N ALA A 247 4.47 25.31 -2.92
CA ALA A 247 5.85 24.95 -3.18
C ALA A 247 6.01 23.49 -3.62
N ASN A 248 7.02 23.25 -4.46
CA ASN A 248 7.40 21.89 -4.89
C ASN A 248 8.24 21.15 -3.87
N SER A 249 8.82 21.88 -2.91
CA SER A 249 9.52 21.30 -1.77
C SER A 249 8.95 21.86 -0.47
N LEU A 250 8.73 20.97 0.48
CA LEU A 250 8.39 21.37 1.84
C LEU A 250 9.62 21.88 2.61
N THR A 251 10.81 21.96 2.01
CA THR A 251 11.93 22.67 2.64
C THR A 251 11.83 24.17 2.49
N ASP A 252 11.06 24.66 1.52
CA ASP A 252 10.97 26.07 1.18
C ASP A 252 10.37 26.90 2.33
N ASP A 253 10.87 28.12 2.45
CA ASP A 253 10.43 29.09 3.45
C ASP A 253 9.04 29.64 3.11
N VAL A 254 8.78 29.95 1.85
CA VAL A 254 7.46 30.39 1.38
C VAL A 254 6.81 29.21 0.68
N LEU A 255 5.78 28.64 1.30
CA LEU A 255 5.06 27.53 0.71
C LEU A 255 3.97 28.03 -0.24
N ALA A 256 3.25 29.10 0.08
CA ALA A 256 2.32 29.73 -0.86
C ALA A 256 2.16 31.23 -0.58
N HIS A 257 1.91 32.02 -1.62
CA HIS A 257 1.69 33.45 -1.55
C HIS A 257 0.67 33.91 -2.60
N ALA A 258 -0.38 34.59 -2.16
CA ALA A 258 -1.30 35.33 -3.01
C ALA A 258 -1.35 36.80 -2.60
N GLU A 259 -1.40 37.73 -3.54
CA GLU A 259 -1.52 39.17 -3.24
C GLU A 259 -2.28 39.86 -4.37
N SER A 260 -3.05 40.89 -4.02
CA SER A 260 -3.90 41.60 -5.00
C SER A 260 -3.06 42.28 -6.08
N ALA A 261 -1.86 42.77 -5.74
CA ALA A 261 -0.88 43.28 -6.67
C ALA A 261 0.54 43.27 -6.07
N GLY A 262 1.58 43.29 -6.91
CA GLY A 262 2.95 43.58 -6.46
C GLY A 262 3.74 42.43 -5.84
N CYS A 263 3.08 41.42 -5.25
CA CYS A 263 3.74 40.23 -4.68
C CYS A 263 4.87 40.57 -3.69
N THR A 264 4.63 41.57 -2.84
CA THR A 264 5.58 42.12 -1.88
C THR A 264 5.40 41.60 -0.46
N GLY A 265 4.22 41.08 -0.12
CA GLY A 265 3.84 40.73 1.25
C GLY A 265 3.73 41.93 2.19
N ALA A 266 3.50 43.13 1.64
CA ALA A 266 3.27 44.37 2.38
C ALA A 266 1.79 44.77 2.28
N GLY A 267 1.39 45.90 2.91
CA GLY A 267 0.07 46.49 2.62
C GLY A 267 -1.18 45.81 3.19
N GLN A 268 -1.07 44.63 3.84
CA GLN A 268 -2.21 43.86 4.36
C GLN A 268 -3.25 43.52 3.27
N ASP A 269 -2.78 43.09 2.11
CA ASP A 269 -3.61 42.65 0.97
C ASP A 269 -3.12 41.31 0.38
N TYR A 270 -2.40 40.54 1.20
CA TYR A 270 -1.78 39.26 0.85
C TYR A 270 -2.33 38.09 1.69
N SER A 271 -2.18 36.88 1.18
CA SER A 271 -2.32 35.63 1.90
C SER A 271 -1.02 34.83 1.77
N PHE A 272 -0.51 34.29 2.87
CA PHE A 272 0.73 33.51 2.89
C PHE A 272 0.54 32.22 3.65
N LEU A 273 1.21 31.17 3.21
CA LEU A 273 1.62 30.04 4.04
C LEU A 273 3.15 30.05 4.03
N ASN A 274 3.77 30.33 5.17
CA ASN A 274 5.22 30.40 5.27
C ASN A 274 5.79 29.76 6.53
N SER A 275 7.07 29.43 6.44
CA SER A 275 7.90 28.79 7.44
C SER A 275 9.35 29.27 7.25
N ALA A 276 9.60 30.55 7.50
CA ALA A 276 10.94 31.13 7.48
C ALA A 276 11.56 31.16 8.87
N LYS A 277 12.88 31.41 8.96
CA LYS A 277 13.57 31.66 10.23
C LYS A 277 12.82 32.73 11.04
N PHE A 278 12.35 32.36 12.23
CA PHE A 278 11.51 33.17 13.13
C PHE A 278 10.03 33.38 12.76
N LYS A 279 9.50 32.81 11.68
CA LYS A 279 8.08 32.96 11.27
C LYS A 279 7.52 31.68 10.63
N THR A 280 6.65 30.97 11.34
CA THR A 280 5.78 29.91 10.80
C THR A 280 4.34 30.39 10.92
N SER A 281 3.74 30.83 9.82
CA SER A 281 2.46 31.55 9.88
C SER A 281 1.59 31.26 8.65
N VAL A 282 0.26 31.39 8.85
CA VAL A 282 -0.69 31.53 7.75
C VAL A 282 -1.33 32.92 7.84
N TYR A 283 -1.19 33.72 6.80
CA TYR A 283 -1.81 35.04 6.71
C TYR A 283 -2.89 35.02 5.67
N ASP A 284 -3.95 35.78 5.91
CA ASP A 284 -5.13 35.82 5.06
C ASP A 284 -5.71 37.23 5.08
N TYR A 285 -5.00 38.17 4.47
CA TYR A 285 -5.44 39.55 4.30
C TYR A 285 -6.00 39.83 2.90
N SER A 286 -5.58 39.09 1.87
CA SER A 286 -6.06 39.30 0.49
C SER A 286 -7.51 38.87 0.27
N ASN A 287 -8.04 39.13 -0.94
CA ASN A 287 -9.31 38.55 -1.39
C ASN A 287 -9.21 37.03 -1.67
N THR A 288 -8.00 36.52 -1.91
CA THR A 288 -7.72 35.10 -2.15
C THR A 288 -7.30 34.45 -0.82
N LYS A 289 -8.28 34.06 -0.01
CA LYS A 289 -8.06 33.46 1.31
C LYS A 289 -7.66 31.99 1.19
N PHE A 290 -6.60 31.58 1.89
CA PHE A 290 -6.19 30.18 1.97
C PHE A 290 -6.98 29.41 3.03
N ILE A 291 -7.36 30.07 4.13
CA ILE A 291 -8.00 29.44 5.28
C ILE A 291 -9.50 29.30 5.02
N ILE A 292 -9.99 28.05 5.10
CA ILE A 292 -11.42 27.72 5.05
C ILE A 292 -12.00 27.70 6.48
N GLU A 293 -11.27 27.11 7.44
CA GLU A 293 -11.74 26.94 8.82
C GLU A 293 -10.63 27.20 9.85
N ARG A 294 -11.04 27.62 11.06
CA ARG A 294 -10.18 28.14 12.12
C ARG A 294 -10.58 27.57 13.47
N PHE A 295 -9.61 27.09 14.25
CA PHE A 295 -9.80 26.52 15.58
C PHE A 295 -8.83 27.08 16.63
N GLY A 296 -9.25 27.09 17.90
CA GLY A 296 -8.45 27.53 19.04
C GLY A 296 -8.51 29.03 19.34
N ASN A 297 -7.94 29.44 20.48
CA ASN A 297 -8.01 30.80 21.02
C ASN A 297 -6.68 31.54 20.84
N GLY A 298 -6.31 31.84 19.58
CA GLY A 298 -5.05 32.54 19.27
C GLY A 298 -5.07 33.33 17.97
N TRP A 299 -6.26 33.57 17.42
CA TRP A 299 -6.46 34.35 16.19
C TRP A 299 -6.23 35.84 16.46
N GLY A 300 -5.52 36.52 15.56
CA GLY A 300 -5.40 37.98 15.62
C GLY A 300 -6.78 38.65 15.70
N VAL A 301 -6.85 39.80 16.38
CA VAL A 301 -8.10 40.57 16.52
C VAL A 301 -8.63 41.00 15.14
N GLY A 302 -9.81 40.50 14.78
CA GLY A 302 -10.46 40.73 13.49
C GLY A 302 -10.28 39.56 12.51
N GLY A 303 -11.30 39.26 11.70
CA GLY A 303 -11.34 38.11 10.77
C GLY A 303 -10.18 37.99 9.76
N ASN A 304 -9.30 38.99 9.68
CA ASN A 304 -8.11 39.01 8.83
C ASN A 304 -6.78 38.81 9.59
N GLY A 305 -6.77 38.60 10.91
CA GLY A 305 -5.54 38.46 11.68
C GLY A 305 -4.71 37.21 11.30
N PRO A 306 -3.38 37.22 11.54
CA PRO A 306 -2.51 36.09 11.24
C PRO A 306 -2.91 34.86 12.05
N TYR A 307 -2.86 33.70 11.42
CA TYR A 307 -2.68 32.43 12.10
C TYR A 307 -1.20 32.24 12.44
N HIS A 308 -0.93 31.91 13.69
CA HIS A 308 0.40 31.58 14.23
C HIS A 308 1.50 32.58 13.94
N TYR A 309 1.67 33.54 14.84
CA TYR A 309 2.84 34.41 14.82
C TYR A 309 3.96 33.93 15.76
N ASN A 310 3.71 32.97 16.67
CA ASN A 310 4.66 32.69 17.75
C ASN A 310 4.83 31.24 18.22
N ALA A 311 4.32 30.23 17.50
CA ALA A 311 4.64 28.84 17.81
C ALA A 311 6.13 28.51 17.60
N GLN A 312 6.63 27.52 18.33
CA GLN A 312 7.96 26.94 18.07
C GLN A 312 7.90 25.92 16.94
N ASN A 313 6.83 25.12 16.86
CA ASN A 313 6.65 24.11 15.82
C ASN A 313 5.27 24.18 15.19
N MET A 314 5.24 23.82 13.91
CA MET A 314 4.02 23.75 13.10
C MET A 314 3.98 22.43 12.35
N TRP A 315 2.89 21.69 12.49
CA TRP A 315 2.66 20.43 11.80
C TRP A 315 1.76 20.68 10.59
N LEU A 316 2.14 20.07 9.48
CA LEU A 316 1.46 20.13 8.21
C LEU A 316 0.91 18.74 7.92
N TYR A 317 -0.39 18.64 7.75
CA TYR A 317 -1.08 17.43 7.34
C TYR A 317 -1.90 17.69 6.08
N VAL A 318 -2.13 16.64 5.30
CA VAL A 318 -2.99 16.69 4.11
C VAL A 318 -3.94 15.50 4.07
N ARG A 319 -5.10 15.68 3.44
CA ARG A 319 -6.06 14.61 3.18
C ARG A 319 -6.77 14.77 1.85
#